data_AF-A0A660U1M2-F1
#
_entry.id   AF-A0A660U1M2-F1
#
_cell.length_a   1.000
_cell.length_b   1.000
_cell.length_c   1.000
_cell.angle_alpha   90.00
_cell.angle_beta   90.00
_cell.angle_gamma   90.00
#
_symmetry.space_group_name_H-M   'P 1'
#
loop_
_entity.id
_entity.type
_entity.pdbx_description
1 polymer ?
#
loop_
_entity_poly.entity_id
_entity_poly.type
_entity_poly.pdbx_seq_one_letter_code
_entity_poly.pdbx_strand_id
1 'polypeptide(L)'
;FFTSYYHRYRIIALKKSLSTGWVKVDKDFYDKYKDYLGMAILAKTKDGKIIKTPFPPGYQYIGNPKYGQWKKDERGNSFWEFYGKYAFLSYLFGLSRRGIYRSDYDEYLSYQRRGRPYFGRDKMGRPKYGTSGVYTRKRYNNFFDRRSEKNRLSRQRFSEKVRSRIGRSRVSSFRGRGGGFGK
;
A
#
# COMPACT_ATOMS: atom_id res chain seq x y z
N PHE A 1 2.39 -26.75 -4.86
CA PHE A 1 1.77 -25.59 -5.53
C PHE A 1 2.78 -24.46 -5.59
N PHE A 2 3.20 -24.03 -6.79
CA PHE A 2 4.08 -22.86 -6.94
C PHE A 2 3.26 -21.57 -6.83
N THR A 3 3.56 -20.75 -5.83
CA THR A 3 2.91 -19.43 -5.71
C THR A 3 3.49 -18.51 -6.78
N SER A 4 2.63 -18.03 -7.69
CA SER A 4 3.00 -16.99 -8.65
C SER A 4 2.66 -15.61 -8.10
N TYR A 5 3.57 -14.66 -8.26
CA TYR A 5 3.41 -13.28 -7.81
C TYR A 5 3.24 -12.35 -9.01
N TYR A 6 2.39 -11.34 -8.85
CA TYR A 6 2.04 -10.41 -9.93
C TYR A 6 1.98 -8.98 -9.40
N HIS A 7 2.46 -8.06 -10.22
CA HIS A 7 2.30 -6.62 -10.00
C HIS A 7 1.52 -5.98 -11.15
N ARG A 8 0.93 -4.83 -10.87
CA ARG A 8 0.32 -3.95 -11.87
C ARG A 8 0.86 -2.55 -11.65
N TYR A 9 1.32 -1.91 -12.72
CA TYR A 9 1.97 -0.61 -12.65
C TYR A 9 1.12 0.45 -13.34
N ARG A 10 1.20 1.68 -12.82
CA ARG A 10 0.70 2.88 -13.48
C ARG A 10 1.90 3.76 -13.83
N ILE A 11 2.16 3.91 -15.12
CA ILE A 11 3.21 4.77 -15.65
C ILE A 11 2.60 6.14 -15.88
N ILE A 12 3.16 7.16 -15.25
CA ILE A 12 2.69 8.54 -15.34
C ILE A 12 3.80 9.41 -15.92
N ALA A 13 3.49 10.08 -17.03
CA ALA A 13 4.29 11.13 -17.64
C ALA A 13 3.48 12.44 -17.66
N LEU A 14 4.14 13.58 -17.92
CA LEU A 14 3.49 14.90 -17.84
C LEU A 14 2.18 14.98 -18.64
N LYS A 15 2.03 14.33 -19.78
CA LYS A 15 0.81 14.44 -20.61
C LYS A 15 0.05 13.13 -20.77
N LYS A 16 0.55 12.03 -20.20
CA LYS A 16 0.04 10.69 -20.48
C LYS A 16 0.11 9.82 -19.23
N SER A 17 -0.88 8.96 -19.06
CA SER A 17 -0.80 7.88 -18.08
C SER A 17 -1.21 6.56 -18.72
N LEU A 18 -0.43 5.52 -18.46
CA LEU A 18 -0.67 4.16 -18.93
C LEU A 18 -0.75 3.23 -17.73
N SER A 19 -1.68 2.28 -17.75
CA SER A 19 -1.68 1.17 -16.79
C SER A 19 -1.23 -0.09 -17.49
N THR A 20 -0.34 -0.84 -16.88
CA THR A 20 0.04 -2.16 -17.39
C THR A 20 -1.07 -3.18 -17.09
N GLY A 21 -1.00 -4.32 -17.78
CA GLY A 21 -1.63 -5.56 -17.30
C GLY A 21 -0.95 -6.08 -16.03
N TRP A 22 -1.34 -7.29 -15.60
CA TRP A 22 -0.63 -8.01 -14.56
C TRP A 22 0.69 -8.55 -15.12
N VAL A 23 1.79 -8.13 -14.51
CA VAL A 23 3.14 -8.57 -14.85
C VAL A 23 3.58 -9.57 -13.81
N LYS A 24 3.99 -10.77 -14.25
CA LYS A 24 4.56 -11.78 -13.35
C LYS A 24 5.90 -11.28 -12.82
N VAL A 25 6.10 -11.41 -11.51
CA VAL A 25 7.34 -11.04 -10.82
C VAL A 25 7.81 -12.21 -9.98
N ASP A 26 9.10 -12.23 -9.66
CA ASP A 26 9.63 -13.16 -8.68
C ASP A 26 9.16 -12.78 -7.25
N LYS A 27 9.37 -13.72 -6.32
CA LYS A 27 8.93 -13.57 -4.94
C LYS A 27 9.68 -12.45 -4.22
N ASP A 28 10.98 -12.29 -4.46
CA ASP A 28 11.80 -11.33 -3.75
C ASP A 28 11.44 -9.89 -4.15
N PHE A 29 11.16 -9.69 -5.44
CA PHE A 29 10.64 -8.43 -5.97
C PHE A 29 9.24 -8.13 -5.41
N TYR A 30 8.36 -9.13 -5.33
CA TYR A 30 7.05 -8.96 -4.69
C TYR A 30 7.19 -8.57 -3.22
N ASP A 31 7.98 -9.31 -2.45
CA ASP A 31 8.19 -9.08 -1.03
C ASP A 31 8.86 -7.73 -0.76
N LYS A 32 9.75 -7.30 -1.65
CA LYS A 32 10.37 -5.97 -1.61
C LYS A 32 9.33 -4.86 -1.79
N TYR A 33 8.35 -5.01 -2.67
CA TYR A 33 7.43 -3.92 -3.04
C TYR A 33 6.00 -4.02 -2.50
N LYS A 34 5.62 -5.12 -1.83
CA LYS A 34 4.27 -5.37 -1.31
C LYS A 34 3.74 -4.29 -0.35
N ASP A 35 4.62 -3.56 0.32
CA ASP A 35 4.26 -2.52 1.29
C ASP A 35 4.15 -1.12 0.68
N TYR A 36 4.47 -0.97 -0.61
CA TYR A 36 4.48 0.33 -1.32
C TYR A 36 3.31 0.46 -2.31
N LEU A 37 2.17 -0.17 -2.04
CA LEU A 37 0.97 -0.01 -2.87
C LEU A 37 0.61 1.48 -3.01
N GLY A 38 0.38 1.91 -4.25
CA GLY A 38 0.03 3.31 -4.56
C GLY A 38 1.20 4.29 -4.51
N MET A 39 2.43 3.83 -4.28
CA MET A 39 3.64 4.66 -4.27
C MET A 39 4.40 4.58 -5.59
N ALA A 40 5.23 5.60 -5.85
CA ALA A 40 6.19 5.57 -6.94
C ALA A 40 7.41 4.77 -6.50
N ILE A 41 7.67 3.63 -7.16
CA ILE A 41 8.86 2.79 -6.93
C ILE A 41 10.02 3.15 -7.88
N LEU A 42 9.70 3.90 -8.94
CA LEU A 42 10.64 4.39 -9.92
C LEU A 42 10.13 5.74 -10.45
N ALA A 43 10.99 6.74 -10.47
CA ALA A 43 10.71 8.02 -11.09
C ALA A 43 11.96 8.62 -11.72
N LYS A 44 11.76 9.45 -12.72
CA LYS A 44 12.80 10.28 -13.33
C LYS A 44 12.40 11.74 -13.17
N THR A 45 13.28 12.55 -12.58
CA THR A 45 13.08 14.01 -12.53
C THR A 45 13.40 14.64 -13.88
N LYS A 46 12.98 15.88 -14.10
CA LYS A 46 13.31 16.61 -15.34
C LYS A 46 14.82 16.75 -15.55
N ASP A 47 15.58 16.85 -14.46
CA ASP A 47 17.04 16.97 -14.47
C ASP A 47 17.75 15.61 -14.67
N GLY A 48 17.01 14.56 -15.02
CA GLY A 48 17.55 13.25 -15.34
C GLY A 48 17.78 12.33 -14.13
N LYS A 49 17.64 12.83 -12.90
CA LYS A 49 17.83 12.03 -11.68
C LYS A 49 16.81 10.89 -11.60
N ILE A 50 17.30 9.67 -11.47
CA ILE A 50 16.48 8.47 -11.26
C ILE A 50 16.31 8.27 -9.75
N ILE A 51 15.07 8.15 -9.30
CA ILE A 51 14.70 7.85 -7.92
C ILE A 51 14.14 6.42 -7.89
N LYS A 52 14.83 5.52 -7.19
CA LYS A 52 14.44 4.10 -7.02
C LYS A 52 13.89 3.80 -5.62
N THR A 53 14.07 4.72 -4.68
CA THR A 53 13.52 4.62 -3.33
C THR A 53 12.02 4.94 -3.37
N PRO A 54 11.13 4.12 -2.79
CA PRO A 54 9.69 4.39 -2.86
C PRO A 54 9.26 5.69 -2.17
N PHE A 55 8.40 6.46 -2.84
CA PHE A 55 7.85 7.71 -2.30
C PHE A 55 6.44 7.99 -2.83
N PRO A 56 5.70 8.94 -2.24
CA PRO A 56 4.33 9.23 -2.69
C PRO A 56 4.35 9.86 -4.09
N PRO A 57 3.46 9.44 -5.01
CA PRO A 57 3.47 9.93 -6.39
C PRO A 57 3.33 11.46 -6.43
N GLY A 58 4.06 12.11 -7.34
CA GLY A 58 3.98 13.56 -7.55
C GLY A 58 4.97 14.40 -6.74
N TYR A 59 5.58 13.87 -5.66
CA TYR A 59 6.57 14.61 -4.86
C TYR A 59 7.81 15.04 -5.65
N GLN A 60 8.13 14.33 -6.74
CA GLN A 60 9.22 14.68 -7.66
C GLN A 60 9.05 16.03 -8.39
N TYR A 61 7.83 16.59 -8.44
CA TYR A 61 7.55 17.88 -9.09
C TYR A 61 7.45 19.03 -8.08
N ILE A 62 7.36 18.73 -6.80
CA ILE A 62 7.20 19.72 -5.72
C ILE A 62 8.52 20.45 -5.51
N GLY A 63 8.45 21.73 -5.17
CA GLY A 63 9.63 22.56 -4.92
C GLY A 63 10.36 23.03 -6.18
N ASN A 64 9.93 22.60 -7.37
CA ASN A 64 10.48 23.10 -8.63
C ASN A 64 9.58 24.22 -9.17
N PRO A 65 10.09 25.47 -9.27
CA PRO A 65 9.29 26.65 -9.61
C PRO A 65 8.70 26.60 -11.03
N LYS A 66 9.16 25.68 -11.88
CA LYS A 66 8.58 25.45 -13.21
C LYS A 66 7.17 24.86 -13.14
N TYR A 67 6.83 24.15 -12.07
CA TYR A 67 5.57 23.42 -11.94
C TYR A 67 4.55 24.07 -11.01
N GLY A 68 5.00 24.99 -10.15
CA GLY A 68 4.16 25.58 -9.12
C GLY A 68 4.95 26.48 -8.18
N GLN A 69 4.31 26.83 -7.08
CA GLN A 69 4.87 27.71 -6.06
C GLN A 69 4.38 27.33 -4.66
N TRP A 70 5.12 27.77 -3.64
CA TRP A 70 4.68 27.66 -2.25
C TRP A 70 3.71 28.81 -1.94
N LYS A 71 2.49 28.48 -1.52
CA LYS A 71 1.50 29.44 -1.01
C LYS A 71 1.30 29.25 0.48
N LYS A 72 0.87 30.29 1.17
CA LYS A 72 0.45 30.23 2.57
C LYS A 72 -1.06 30.07 2.65
N ASP A 73 -1.55 29.23 3.56
CA ASP A 73 -2.96 29.21 3.93
C ASP A 73 -3.28 30.31 4.95
N GLU A 74 -4.58 30.51 5.22
CA GLU A 74 -5.08 31.49 6.20
C GLU A 74 -4.54 31.27 7.62
N ARG A 75 -3.98 30.08 7.90
CA ARG A 75 -3.39 29.69 9.18
C ARG A 75 -1.87 29.78 9.18
N GLY A 76 -1.28 30.36 8.13
CA GLY A 76 0.16 30.56 7.98
C GLY A 76 0.95 29.34 7.51
N ASN A 77 0.32 28.20 7.25
CA ASN A 77 1.03 27.00 6.77
C ASN A 77 1.35 27.13 5.29
N SER A 78 2.57 26.73 4.91
CA SER A 78 2.97 26.70 3.50
C SER A 78 2.56 25.40 2.83
N PHE A 79 1.89 25.47 1.68
CA PHE A 79 1.51 24.34 0.85
C PHE A 79 1.92 24.56 -0.61
N TRP A 80 2.19 23.47 -1.32
CA TRP A 80 2.54 23.51 -2.73
C TRP A 80 1.29 23.64 -3.60
N GLU A 81 1.26 24.65 -4.44
CA GLU A 81 0.24 24.85 -5.46
C GLU A 81 0.85 24.67 -6.85
N PHE A 82 0.31 23.74 -7.63
CA PHE A 82 0.66 23.59 -9.04
C PHE A 82 0.04 24.73 -9.86
N TYR A 83 0.79 25.28 -10.83
CA TYR A 83 0.19 26.20 -11.79
C TYR A 83 -0.96 25.54 -12.54
N GLY A 84 -1.96 26.31 -12.98
CA GLY A 84 -3.18 25.78 -13.62
C GLY A 84 -2.90 24.78 -14.74
N LYS A 85 -1.89 25.04 -15.57
CA LYS A 85 -1.44 24.12 -16.65
C LYS A 85 -0.95 22.76 -16.17
N TYR A 86 -0.68 22.59 -14.88
CA TYR A 86 -0.26 21.37 -14.20
C TYR A 86 -1.24 20.91 -13.12
N ALA A 87 -2.40 21.56 -12.96
CA ALA A 87 -3.39 21.18 -11.97
C ALA A 87 -3.89 19.74 -12.15
N PHE A 88 -3.91 19.23 -13.39
CA PHE A 88 -4.24 17.84 -13.68
C PHE A 88 -3.23 16.84 -13.07
N LEU A 89 -1.98 17.24 -12.80
CA LEU A 89 -1.00 16.38 -12.12
C LEU A 89 -1.47 16.05 -10.70
N SER A 90 -2.08 17.01 -10.01
CA SER A 90 -2.67 16.78 -8.69
C SER A 90 -3.73 15.68 -8.74
N TYR A 91 -4.59 15.70 -9.76
CA TYR A 91 -5.57 14.64 -9.99
C TYR A 91 -4.91 13.30 -10.32
N LEU A 92 -3.89 13.32 -11.19
CA LEU A 92 -3.24 12.11 -11.69
C LEU A 92 -2.47 11.35 -10.60
N PHE A 93 -1.78 12.08 -9.73
CA PHE A 93 -1.12 11.54 -8.53
C PHE A 93 -2.11 11.35 -7.37
N GLY A 94 -3.32 11.86 -7.52
CA GLY A 94 -4.35 11.96 -6.48
C GLY A 94 -3.81 12.62 -5.21
N LEU A 95 -3.06 13.70 -5.39
CA LEU A 95 -2.72 14.59 -4.30
C LEU A 95 -4.01 15.21 -3.75
N SER A 96 -4.04 15.49 -2.45
CA SER A 96 -5.22 16.09 -1.83
C SER A 96 -5.52 17.45 -2.47
N ARG A 97 -6.80 17.86 -2.49
CA ARG A 97 -7.19 19.22 -2.94
C ARG A 97 -6.49 20.34 -2.16
N ARG A 98 -6.01 20.05 -0.93
CA ARG A 98 -5.25 20.99 -0.09
C ARG A 98 -3.76 21.07 -0.44
N GLY A 99 -3.31 20.40 -1.50
CA GLY A 99 -1.90 20.35 -1.88
C GLY A 99 -1.08 19.51 -0.91
N ILE A 100 0.24 19.65 -1.00
CA ILE A 100 1.21 19.03 -0.08
C ILE A 100 1.83 20.13 0.77
N TYR A 101 1.80 19.95 2.09
CA TYR A 101 2.40 20.92 3.01
C TYR A 101 3.92 20.90 2.94
N ARG A 102 4.53 22.04 3.21
CA ARG A 102 5.98 22.21 3.19
C ARG A 102 6.68 21.28 4.18
N SER A 103 6.10 21.10 5.36
CA SER A 103 6.58 20.16 6.38
C SER A 103 6.64 18.71 5.88
N ASP A 104 5.57 18.23 5.23
CA ASP A 104 5.53 16.89 4.62
C ASP A 104 6.61 16.75 3.51
N TYR A 105 6.84 17.81 2.75
CA TYR A 105 7.85 17.81 1.69
C TYR A 105 9.29 17.83 2.23
N ASP A 106 9.55 18.62 3.26
CA ASP A 106 10.87 18.69 3.90
C ASP A 106 11.21 17.36 4.60
N GLU A 107 10.23 16.70 5.22
CA GLU A 107 10.39 15.35 5.77
C GLU A 107 10.71 14.35 4.64
N TYR A 108 9.98 14.40 3.52
CA TYR A 108 10.29 13.60 2.34
C TYR A 108 11.72 13.80 1.86
N LEU A 109 12.21 15.05 1.75
CA LEU A 109 13.56 15.34 1.32
C LEU A 109 14.61 14.72 2.26
N SER A 110 14.37 14.77 3.58
CA SER A 110 15.23 14.13 4.57
C SER A 110 15.29 12.61 4.37
N TYR A 111 14.14 11.96 4.17
CA TYR A 111 14.08 10.52 3.89
C TYR A 111 14.76 10.16 2.56
N GLN A 112 14.53 10.95 1.51
CA GLN A 112 15.13 10.74 0.20
C GLN A 112 16.67 10.84 0.26
N ARG A 113 17.21 11.83 0.98
CA ARG A 113 18.66 11.99 1.17
C ARG A 113 19.28 10.79 1.89
N ARG A 114 18.53 10.16 2.79
CA ARG A 114 18.94 8.94 3.52
C ARG A 114 18.67 7.65 2.74
N GLY A 115 18.14 7.74 1.50
CA GLY A 115 17.75 6.58 0.70
C GLY A 115 16.58 5.77 1.27
N ARG A 116 15.78 6.35 2.18
CA ARG A 116 14.70 5.67 2.89
C ARG A 116 13.33 5.92 2.23
N PRO A 117 12.43 4.92 2.18
CA PRO A 117 11.08 5.11 1.70
C PRO A 117 10.30 6.11 2.55
N TYR A 118 9.50 6.97 1.90
CA TYR A 118 8.68 7.96 2.60
C TYR A 118 7.19 7.63 2.50
N PHE A 119 6.55 7.38 3.64
CA PHE A 119 5.12 7.04 3.72
C PHE A 119 4.23 8.21 4.13
N GLY A 120 4.82 9.34 4.57
CA GLY A 120 4.11 10.45 5.21
C GLY A 120 3.39 10.05 6.50
N ARG A 121 3.06 11.04 7.33
CA ARG A 121 2.35 10.82 8.60
C ARG A 121 1.08 11.65 8.67
N ASP A 122 -0.04 11.05 9.05
CA ASP A 122 -1.27 11.78 9.34
C ASP A 122 -1.21 12.44 10.73
N LYS A 123 -2.27 13.15 11.11
CA LYS A 123 -2.36 13.82 12.42
C LYS A 123 -2.26 12.86 13.62
N MET A 124 -2.50 11.57 13.40
CA MET A 124 -2.42 10.52 14.41
C MET A 124 -1.11 9.71 14.30
N GLY A 125 -0.13 10.19 13.51
CA GLY A 125 1.16 9.53 13.31
C GLY A 125 1.11 8.29 12.42
N ARG A 126 -0.04 8.00 11.78
CA ARG A 126 -0.20 6.81 10.92
C ARG A 126 0.33 7.09 9.52
N PRO A 127 0.80 6.06 8.78
CA PRO A 127 1.24 6.24 7.41
C PRO A 127 0.12 6.81 6.54
N LYS A 128 0.43 7.84 5.75
CA LYS A 128 -0.51 8.42 4.76
C LYS A 128 -0.57 7.55 3.50
N TYR A 129 0.59 7.09 3.03
CA TYR A 129 0.81 6.37 1.79
C TYR A 129 1.31 4.94 2.04
N GLY A 130 1.48 4.14 0.98
CA GLY A 130 1.87 2.72 1.07
C GLY A 130 0.70 1.80 1.45
N THR A 131 0.94 0.50 1.53
CA THR A 131 -0.10 -0.53 1.70
C THR A 131 -0.87 -0.40 3.03
N SER A 132 -0.25 0.12 4.08
CA SER A 132 -0.92 0.45 5.35
C SER A 132 -1.49 1.88 5.39
N GLY A 133 -1.21 2.67 4.36
CA GLY A 133 -1.54 4.09 4.26
C GLY A 133 -3.03 4.38 4.31
N VAL A 134 -3.43 5.42 5.05
CA VAL A 134 -4.84 5.84 5.15
C VAL A 134 -5.38 6.29 3.79
N TYR A 135 -4.57 7.00 2.99
CA TYR A 135 -4.98 7.45 1.65
C TYR A 135 -4.95 6.33 0.62
N THR A 136 -3.98 5.42 0.72
CA THR A 136 -3.91 4.24 -0.14
C THR A 136 -5.13 3.36 0.07
N ARG A 137 -5.52 3.10 1.32
CA ARG A 137 -6.72 2.32 1.64
C ARG A 137 -7.95 2.88 0.95
N LYS A 138 -8.23 4.17 1.12
CA LYS A 138 -9.36 4.87 0.50
C LYS A 138 -9.35 4.80 -1.04
N ARG A 139 -8.17 4.86 -1.67
CA ARG A 139 -8.05 4.83 -3.14
C ARG A 139 -8.21 3.43 -3.71
N TYR A 140 -7.76 2.41 -2.98
CA TYR A 140 -7.69 1.03 -3.44
C TYR A 140 -8.59 0.10 -2.61
N ASN A 141 -9.82 0.53 -2.25
CA ASN A 141 -10.76 -0.25 -1.44
C ASN A 141 -10.88 -1.71 -1.94
N ASN A 142 -11.10 -1.89 -3.25
CA ASN A 142 -11.22 -3.22 -3.88
C ASN A 142 -9.99 -4.14 -3.69
N PHE A 143 -8.79 -3.59 -3.42
CA PHE A 143 -7.61 -4.41 -3.08
C PHE A 143 -7.70 -4.92 -1.64
N PHE A 144 -8.12 -4.07 -0.71
CA PHE A 144 -8.26 -4.42 0.70
C PHE A 144 -9.46 -5.34 0.93
N ASP A 145 -10.57 -5.15 0.20
CA ASP A 145 -11.76 -6.00 0.28
C ASP A 145 -11.44 -7.43 -0.18
N ARG A 146 -10.73 -7.57 -1.31
CA ARG A 146 -10.26 -8.90 -1.76
C ARG A 146 -9.27 -9.54 -0.78
N ARG A 147 -8.42 -8.73 -0.14
CA ARG A 147 -7.45 -9.22 0.86
C ARG A 147 -8.17 -9.67 2.14
N SER A 148 -9.16 -8.90 2.62
CA SER A 148 -9.94 -9.23 3.81
C SER A 148 -10.78 -10.49 3.56
N GLU A 149 -11.39 -10.62 2.39
CA GLU A 149 -12.13 -11.82 1.98
C GLU A 149 -11.23 -13.05 1.91
N LYS A 150 -10.05 -12.95 1.28
CA LYS A 150 -9.07 -14.05 1.26
C LYS A 150 -8.64 -14.45 2.68
N ASN A 151 -8.42 -13.50 3.57
CA ASN A 151 -8.08 -13.77 4.97
C ASN A 151 -9.24 -14.45 5.71
N ARG A 152 -10.49 -14.01 5.48
CA ARG A 152 -11.72 -14.63 6.03
C ARG A 152 -11.85 -16.08 5.58
N LEU A 153 -11.73 -16.34 4.27
CA LEU A 153 -11.77 -17.67 3.68
C LEU A 153 -10.63 -18.57 4.22
N SER A 154 -9.43 -18.02 4.39
CA SER A 154 -8.30 -18.77 4.98
C SER A 154 -8.57 -19.15 6.44
N ARG A 155 -9.17 -18.24 7.23
CA ARG A 155 -9.56 -18.53 8.62
C ARG A 155 -10.68 -19.56 8.69
N GLN A 156 -11.66 -19.48 7.81
CA GLN A 156 -12.73 -20.47 7.69
C GLN A 156 -12.15 -21.86 7.37
N ARG A 157 -11.33 -21.99 6.32
CA ARG A 157 -10.66 -23.24 5.96
C ARG A 157 -9.79 -23.80 7.09
N PHE A 158 -9.08 -22.94 7.83
CA PHE A 158 -8.32 -23.36 9.01
C PHE A 158 -9.24 -23.90 10.11
N SER A 159 -10.33 -23.20 10.43
CA SER A 159 -11.31 -23.64 11.42
C SER A 159 -12.00 -24.94 11.03
N GLU A 160 -12.36 -25.13 9.77
CA GLU A 160 -12.89 -26.38 9.22
C GLU A 160 -11.87 -27.52 9.34
N LYS A 161 -10.60 -27.26 9.02
CA LYS A 161 -9.52 -28.24 9.17
C LYS A 161 -9.32 -28.66 10.63
N VAL A 162 -9.38 -27.71 11.57
CA VAL A 162 -9.30 -27.99 13.01
C VAL A 162 -10.52 -28.79 13.48
N ARG A 163 -11.74 -28.38 13.08
CA ARG A 163 -12.98 -29.11 13.38
C ARG A 163 -12.96 -30.54 12.83
N SER A 164 -12.47 -30.75 11.62
CA SER A 164 -12.39 -32.09 11.02
C SER A 164 -11.37 -33.02 11.71
N ARG A 165 -10.35 -32.46 12.39
CA ARG A 165 -9.38 -33.23 13.18
C ARG A 165 -9.89 -33.53 14.59
N ILE A 166 -10.54 -32.57 15.25
CA ILE A 166 -11.12 -32.75 16.59
C ILE A 166 -12.40 -33.61 16.55
N GLY A 167 -13.16 -33.56 15.44
CA GLY A 167 -14.35 -34.40 15.23
C GLY A 167 -14.03 -35.88 14.99
N ARG A 168 -12.78 -36.26 14.70
CA ARG A 168 -12.34 -37.66 14.56
C ARG A 168 -11.91 -38.31 15.88
N SER A 169 -11.71 -37.55 16.95
CA SER A 169 -11.46 -38.09 18.29
C SER A 169 -12.77 -38.29 19.08
N ARG A 170 -13.75 -38.98 18.48
CA ARG A 170 -14.71 -39.76 19.27
C ARG A 170 -14.16 -41.17 19.34
N VAL A 171 -13.56 -41.47 20.49
CA VAL A 171 -13.07 -42.78 20.91
C VAL A 171 -14.10 -43.85 20.55
N SER A 172 -13.74 -44.70 19.60
CA SER A 172 -14.36 -46.00 19.42
C SER A 172 -14.01 -46.89 20.63
N SER A 173 -15.02 -47.64 21.07
CA SER A 173 -14.94 -48.85 21.90
C SER A 173 -14.43 -48.75 23.34
N PHE A 174 -15.37 -48.62 24.29
CA PHE A 174 -15.47 -49.58 25.39
C PHE A 174 -16.88 -50.19 25.38
N ARG A 175 -17.00 -51.33 24.69
CA ARG A 175 -18.12 -52.27 24.83
C ARG A 175 -17.90 -52.99 26.18
N GLY A 176 -18.63 -52.59 27.21
CA GLY A 176 -18.68 -53.35 28.47
C GLY A 176 -19.34 -54.70 28.21
N ARG A 177 -18.58 -55.78 28.41
CA ARG A 177 -19.03 -57.17 28.29
C ARG A 177 -18.57 -57.92 29.55
N GLY A 178 -19.54 -58.34 30.39
CA GLY A 178 -19.38 -59.30 31.51
C GLY A 178 -18.73 -58.73 32.77
N GLY A 179 -19.15 -59.07 33.98
CA GLY A 179 -20.14 -60.03 34.44
C GLY A 179 -20.35 -59.87 35.95
N GLY A 180 -21.53 -60.22 36.43
CA GLY A 180 -21.79 -60.41 37.86
C GLY A 180 -21.43 -61.84 38.28
N PHE A 181 -20.93 -61.98 39.52
CA PHE A 181 -20.85 -63.14 40.42
C PHE A 181 -20.02 -62.63 41.62
N GLY A 182 -20.32 -62.78 42.90
CA GLY A 182 -21.34 -63.44 43.70
C GLY A 182 -21.10 -63.03 45.16
N LYS A 183 -21.86 -63.62 46.09
CA LYS A 183 -21.95 -63.37 47.54
C LYS A 183 -20.65 -63.01 48.28
#